data_AF-K4KGH1-F1
#
_entry.id   AF-K4KGH1-F1
#
_cell.length_a   1.000
_cell.length_b   1.000
_cell.length_c   1.000
_cell.angle_alpha   90.00
_cell.angle_beta   90.00
_cell.angle_gamma   90.00
#
_symmetry.space_group_name_H-M   'P 1'
#
loop_
_entity.id
_entity.type
_entity.pdbx_description
1 polymer ?
#
loop_
_entity_poly.entity_id
_entity_poly.type
_entity_poly.pdbx_seq_one_letter_code
_entity_poly.pdbx_strand_id
1 'polypeptide(L)'
;MLNRYPLWKNLLILAVIGLAFVFAMPNLYAPDPAVQISGESSAMELDQAVLDRATKALEEAGIEHFGETVNPKNALIRLHSSDDQLPAKRTIQRALGDSFVVALNMASTTPDWLRSLGAGPMKLGLDLSGGVHFLMEVDTASAIAKRQESSLTEFKSKLREERIRYVSVEFTEAGAIEGVFRSAEDRDAAAAIFRKEFQDLTRESVDNEDGTFTVKATFSETAIREIENYAVQQNLTTLRNRVNELGVSEPIVQRQGRNRIVVELPGVQDTAEAKRVIGKTANLEFRLEAKPSDLVTNKESFEFRSELDQRRFGNAELERALIISGDHVSGAQSSFDPETNQPQVNINLDSAGGTKMHRATRSNVGRRMGVLFIEYKTRLDRTTNAAGEEVVTPRQIVEKKVISLATIQSALGVQFRITGLDNVAEASELALLLRSGALAAPMYFVEERTIGPSLGAENIAVGVLSVQIAFALVLIFMLAYYKVFGIAANIALAVNVVLLAACMSMLGATLTLPGIAGIVLTVGMAVDANVLIFSRIKEELANGLPTQSAINAGYERAFTTILDANITTLIVAVILYAIGTGPVKGFAVTLSLGILTSMFTAIMVSRMIANFIYGGRNVKKVWI
;
A
#
# COMPACT_ATOMS: atom_id res chain seq x y z
N MET A 1 -19.97 -28.70 -46.54
CA MET A 1 -21.16 -27.85 -46.41
C MET A 1 -20.70 -26.48 -45.95
N LEU A 2 -20.96 -25.41 -46.71
CA LEU A 2 -20.59 -24.06 -46.30
C LEU A 2 -21.22 -23.74 -44.93
N ASN A 3 -20.45 -23.09 -44.06
CA ASN A 3 -20.92 -22.53 -42.80
C ASN A 3 -21.28 -23.53 -41.67
N ARG A 4 -20.45 -24.55 -41.37
CA ARG A 4 -20.50 -25.28 -40.07
C ARG A 4 -19.30 -24.89 -39.21
N TYR A 5 -19.57 -24.26 -38.06
CA TYR A 5 -18.55 -24.01 -37.06
C TYR A 5 -18.08 -25.37 -36.49
N PRO A 6 -16.76 -25.65 -36.44
CA PRO A 6 -16.27 -26.89 -35.86
C PRO A 6 -16.75 -27.07 -34.42
N LEU A 7 -17.14 -28.30 -34.04
CA LEU A 7 -17.67 -28.60 -32.69
C LEU A 7 -16.71 -28.18 -31.58
N TRP A 8 -15.40 -28.36 -31.78
CA TRP A 8 -14.40 -27.94 -30.80
C TRP A 8 -14.38 -26.43 -30.57
N LYS A 9 -14.67 -25.61 -31.58
CA LYS A 9 -14.77 -24.14 -31.42
C LYS A 9 -16.01 -23.76 -30.63
N ASN A 10 -17.15 -24.44 -30.86
CA ASN A 10 -18.36 -24.20 -30.08
C ASN A 10 -18.16 -24.59 -28.61
N LEU A 11 -17.51 -25.74 -28.36
CA LEU A 11 -17.17 -26.19 -27.00
C LEU A 11 -16.20 -25.21 -26.32
N LEU A 12 -15.20 -24.70 -27.04
CA LEU A 12 -14.29 -23.68 -26.53
C LEU A 12 -15.04 -22.41 -26.12
N ILE A 13 -15.94 -21.90 -26.97
CA ILE A 13 -16.73 -20.71 -26.66
C ILE A 13 -17.59 -20.93 -25.41
N LEU A 14 -18.29 -22.06 -25.31
CA LEU A 14 -19.11 -22.39 -24.15
C LEU A 14 -18.28 -22.54 -22.87
N ALA A 15 -17.08 -23.14 -22.95
CA ALA A 15 -16.17 -23.25 -21.83
C ALA A 15 -15.69 -21.88 -21.34
N VAL A 16 -15.32 -20.98 -22.26
CA VAL A 16 -14.92 -19.60 -21.94
C VAL A 16 -16.06 -18.82 -21.29
N ILE A 17 -17.29 -18.95 -21.82
CA ILE A 17 -18.48 -18.32 -21.23
C ILE A 17 -18.76 -18.88 -19.84
N GLY A 18 -18.72 -20.20 -19.66
CA GLY A 18 -18.93 -20.84 -18.37
C GLY A 18 -17.92 -20.39 -17.32
N LEU A 19 -16.63 -20.32 -17.69
CA LEU A 19 -15.58 -19.79 -16.82
C LEU A 19 -15.85 -18.32 -16.47
N ALA A 20 -16.23 -17.50 -17.45
CA ALA A 20 -16.54 -16.10 -17.22
C ALA A 20 -17.70 -15.90 -16.23
N PHE A 21 -18.76 -16.71 -16.31
CA PHE A 21 -19.85 -16.66 -15.35
C PHE A 21 -19.37 -16.98 -13.92
N VAL A 22 -18.53 -18.00 -13.75
CA VAL A 22 -17.98 -18.36 -12.43
C VAL A 22 -17.15 -17.22 -11.85
N PHE A 23 -16.25 -16.62 -12.64
CA PHE A 23 -15.38 -15.53 -12.19
C PHE A 23 -16.11 -14.17 -12.07
N ALA A 24 -17.24 -13.98 -12.75
CA ALA A 24 -18.08 -12.79 -12.58
C ALA A 24 -19.03 -12.89 -11.38
N MET A 25 -19.41 -14.10 -10.95
CA MET A 25 -20.38 -14.35 -9.88
C MET A 25 -20.04 -13.70 -8.51
N PRO A 26 -18.77 -13.62 -8.06
CA PRO A 26 -18.42 -12.95 -6.80
C PRO A 26 -18.92 -11.50 -6.70
N ASN A 27 -19.07 -10.80 -7.83
CA ASN A 27 -19.54 -9.41 -7.87
C ASN A 27 -21.02 -9.25 -7.49
N LEU A 28 -21.78 -10.34 -7.43
CA LEU A 28 -23.18 -10.33 -6.99
C LEU A 28 -23.33 -10.31 -5.46
N TYR A 29 -22.25 -10.57 -4.72
CA TYR A 29 -22.23 -10.62 -3.26
C TYR A 29 -21.65 -9.31 -2.72
N ALA A 30 -22.54 -8.38 -2.34
CA ALA A 30 -22.13 -7.13 -1.71
C ALA A 30 -21.62 -7.39 -0.28
N PRO A 31 -20.51 -6.76 0.15
CA PRO A 31 -19.97 -6.97 1.49
C PRO A 31 -20.83 -6.30 2.57
N ASP A 32 -20.88 -6.91 3.76
CA ASP A 32 -21.62 -6.39 4.91
C ASP A 32 -20.78 -5.33 5.64
N PRO A 33 -21.37 -4.22 6.13
CA PRO A 33 -20.67 -3.29 6.99
C PRO A 33 -20.26 -3.98 8.29
N ALA A 34 -19.01 -3.80 8.71
CA ALA A 34 -18.47 -4.46 9.90
C ALA A 34 -17.52 -3.56 10.69
N VAL A 35 -17.27 -3.95 11.94
CA VAL A 35 -16.19 -3.40 12.77
C VAL A 35 -15.21 -4.52 13.09
N GLN A 36 -13.93 -4.23 12.86
CA GLN A 36 -12.85 -5.15 13.16
C GLN A 36 -12.08 -4.67 14.40
N ILE A 37 -11.70 -5.63 15.23
CA ILE A 37 -10.87 -5.43 16.41
C ILE A 37 -9.57 -6.22 16.18
N SER A 38 -8.44 -5.57 16.42
CA SER A 38 -7.11 -6.19 16.32
C SER A 38 -6.23 -5.73 17.48
N GLY A 39 -5.20 -6.51 17.81
CA GLY A 39 -4.20 -6.12 18.80
C GLY A 39 -3.28 -5.02 18.27
N GLU A 40 -2.68 -4.26 19.18
CA GLU A 40 -1.64 -3.26 18.85
C GLU A 40 -0.42 -3.89 18.14
N SER A 41 -0.11 -5.16 18.45
CA SER A 41 0.92 -5.97 17.80
C SER A 41 0.32 -7.17 17.07
N SER A 42 0.95 -7.59 15.95
CA SER A 42 0.58 -8.79 15.21
C SER A 42 0.77 -10.10 16.00
N ALA A 43 1.50 -10.03 17.12
CA ALA A 43 1.72 -11.16 18.03
C ALA A 43 0.65 -11.27 19.13
N MET A 44 -0.17 -10.24 19.34
CA MET A 44 -1.24 -10.28 20.32
C MET A 44 -2.42 -11.08 19.75
N GLU A 45 -2.73 -12.20 20.38
CA GLU A 45 -3.88 -13.01 19.98
C GLU A 45 -5.18 -12.43 20.54
N LEU A 46 -6.24 -12.50 19.74
CA LEU A 46 -7.60 -12.19 20.20
C LEU A 46 -8.33 -13.46 20.63
N ASP A 47 -8.94 -13.35 21.80
CA ASP A 47 -9.68 -14.39 22.48
C ASP A 47 -11.16 -14.00 22.67
N GLN A 48 -12.01 -15.00 22.88
CA GLN A 48 -13.47 -14.83 22.94
C GLN A 48 -13.89 -13.79 23.99
N ALA A 49 -13.16 -13.67 25.09
CA ALA A 49 -13.43 -12.69 26.14
C ALA A 49 -13.36 -11.23 25.65
N VAL A 50 -12.50 -10.94 24.66
CA VAL A 50 -12.40 -9.61 24.05
C VAL A 50 -13.62 -9.34 23.18
N LEU A 51 -14.06 -10.34 22.40
CA LEU A 51 -15.26 -10.25 21.57
C LEU A 51 -16.52 -10.08 22.43
N ASP A 52 -16.65 -10.82 23.52
CA ASP A 52 -17.79 -10.75 24.44
C ASP A 52 -17.87 -9.36 25.13
N ARG A 53 -16.72 -8.76 25.46
CA ARG A 53 -16.67 -7.40 26.01
C ARG A 53 -17.11 -6.36 24.98
N ALA A 54 -16.69 -6.53 23.72
CA ALA A 54 -17.04 -5.64 22.63
C ALA A 54 -18.55 -5.72 22.27
N THR A 55 -19.09 -6.92 22.14
CA THR A 55 -20.51 -7.17 21.84
C THR A 55 -21.41 -6.66 22.95
N LYS A 56 -21.08 -6.93 24.22
CA LYS A 56 -21.82 -6.37 25.36
C LYS A 56 -21.86 -4.84 25.35
N ALA A 57 -20.76 -4.18 24.99
CA ALA A 57 -20.73 -2.73 24.87
C ALA A 57 -21.64 -2.21 23.74
N LEU A 58 -21.77 -2.95 22.63
CA LEU A 58 -22.72 -2.62 21.55
C LEU A 58 -24.18 -2.80 21.99
N GLU A 59 -24.49 -3.87 22.71
CA GLU A 59 -25.83 -4.13 23.26
C GLU A 59 -26.26 -3.03 24.23
N GLU A 60 -25.36 -2.63 25.15
CA GLU A 60 -25.59 -1.53 26.09
C GLU A 60 -25.80 -0.17 25.38
N ALA A 61 -25.21 0.02 24.20
CA ALA A 61 -25.38 1.20 23.37
C ALA A 61 -26.59 1.12 22.41
N GLY A 62 -27.32 -0.01 22.38
CA GLY A 62 -28.47 -0.22 21.50
C GLY A 62 -28.11 -0.39 20.02
N ILE A 63 -26.91 -0.87 19.70
CA ILE A 63 -26.45 -1.10 18.33
C ILE A 63 -26.65 -2.59 17.98
N GLU A 64 -27.53 -2.85 17.02
CA GLU A 64 -27.78 -4.20 16.52
C GLU A 64 -26.59 -4.72 15.70
N HIS A 65 -26.23 -5.98 15.92
CA HIS A 65 -25.10 -6.65 15.27
C HIS A 65 -25.40 -8.12 15.02
N PHE A 66 -24.64 -8.74 14.13
CA PHE A 66 -24.76 -10.17 13.81
C PHE A 66 -23.43 -10.77 13.31
N GLY A 67 -23.39 -12.10 13.23
CA GLY A 67 -22.34 -12.82 12.50
C GLY A 67 -20.94 -12.57 13.06
N GLU A 68 -20.83 -12.55 14.38
CA GLU A 68 -19.59 -12.30 15.10
C GLU A 68 -18.61 -13.45 14.85
N THR A 69 -17.37 -13.09 14.56
CA THR A 69 -16.31 -14.07 14.33
C THR A 69 -15.07 -13.62 15.07
N VAL A 70 -14.36 -14.57 15.70
CA VAL A 70 -13.06 -14.33 16.30
C VAL A 70 -12.06 -15.33 15.76
N ASN A 71 -10.93 -14.82 15.34
CA ASN A 71 -9.74 -15.58 15.00
C ASN A 71 -8.58 -15.05 15.86
N PRO A 72 -7.47 -15.81 15.98
CA PRO A 72 -6.31 -15.34 16.75
C PRO A 72 -5.78 -13.98 16.31
N LYS A 73 -5.95 -13.59 15.04
CA LYS A 73 -5.45 -12.31 14.52
C LYS A 73 -6.38 -11.12 14.72
N ASN A 74 -7.69 -11.34 14.68
CA ASN A 74 -8.70 -10.30 14.70
C ASN A 74 -10.07 -10.85 15.09
N ALA A 75 -10.93 -9.96 15.56
CA ALA A 75 -12.35 -10.22 15.76
C ALA A 75 -13.14 -9.29 14.85
N LEU A 76 -14.23 -9.80 14.28
CA LEU A 76 -15.06 -9.08 13.33
C LEU A 76 -16.52 -9.20 13.73
N ILE A 77 -17.19 -8.05 13.80
CA ILE A 77 -18.61 -7.92 14.16
C ILE A 77 -19.32 -7.27 12.98
N ARG A 78 -20.33 -7.94 12.41
CA ARG A 78 -21.11 -7.38 11.29
C ARG A 78 -22.26 -6.54 11.83
N LEU A 79 -22.61 -5.51 11.07
CA LEU A 79 -23.67 -4.56 11.38
C LEU A 79 -24.71 -4.58 10.25
N HIS A 80 -25.94 -4.17 10.56
CA HIS A 80 -27.01 -4.10 9.56
C HIS A 80 -26.89 -2.85 8.66
N SER A 81 -26.25 -1.78 9.14
CA SER A 81 -26.10 -0.52 8.41
C SER A 81 -24.68 0.03 8.48
N SER A 82 -24.27 0.74 7.42
CA SER A 82 -23.04 1.52 7.41
C SER A 82 -23.06 2.70 8.37
N ASP A 83 -24.25 3.21 8.70
CA ASP A 83 -24.41 4.36 9.60
C ASP A 83 -24.04 4.00 11.05
N ASP A 84 -24.19 2.73 11.42
CA ASP A 84 -23.90 2.21 12.75
C ASP A 84 -22.40 1.94 12.98
N GLN A 85 -21.60 1.92 11.92
CA GLN A 85 -20.16 1.61 11.98
C GLN A 85 -19.38 2.58 12.85
N LEU A 86 -19.62 3.89 12.71
CA LEU A 86 -18.87 4.90 13.45
C LEU A 86 -19.28 4.96 14.94
N PRO A 87 -20.57 4.92 15.29
CA PRO A 87 -21.00 4.71 16.68
C PRO A 87 -20.44 3.42 17.30
N ALA A 88 -20.47 2.30 16.56
CA ALA A 88 -19.96 1.02 17.03
C ALA A 88 -18.45 1.09 17.32
N LYS A 89 -17.63 1.62 16.39
CA LYS A 89 -16.18 1.83 16.58
C LYS A 89 -15.90 2.61 17.87
N ARG A 90 -16.59 3.74 18.08
CA ARG A 90 -16.38 4.60 19.26
C ARG A 90 -16.73 3.88 20.55
N THR A 91 -17.81 3.11 20.55
CA THR A 91 -18.30 2.36 21.71
C THR A 91 -17.33 1.25 22.09
N ILE A 92 -16.91 0.44 21.12
CA ILE A 92 -15.97 -0.66 21.34
C ILE A 92 -14.60 -0.13 21.76
N GLN A 93 -14.08 0.93 21.12
CA GLN A 93 -12.78 1.51 21.49
C GLN A 93 -12.77 2.00 22.94
N ARG A 94 -13.87 2.59 23.43
CA ARG A 94 -13.99 3.00 24.84
C ARG A 94 -14.01 1.81 25.79
N ALA A 95 -14.63 0.70 25.39
CA ALA A 95 -14.74 -0.49 26.22
C ALA A 95 -13.43 -1.30 26.31
N LEU A 96 -12.64 -1.33 25.23
CA LEU A 96 -11.41 -2.12 25.14
C LEU A 96 -10.14 -1.36 25.55
N GLY A 97 -10.12 -0.02 25.46
CA GLY A 97 -8.95 0.80 25.77
C GLY A 97 -7.91 0.83 24.64
N ASP A 98 -6.71 1.33 24.95
CA ASP A 98 -5.68 1.64 23.93
C ASP A 98 -4.86 0.44 23.46
N SER A 99 -4.96 -0.71 24.13
CA SER A 99 -4.25 -1.95 23.75
C SER A 99 -4.82 -2.62 22.49
N PHE A 100 -6.00 -2.17 22.05
CA PHE A 100 -6.68 -2.69 20.87
C PHE A 100 -6.92 -1.57 19.85
N VAL A 101 -6.79 -1.94 18.58
CA VAL A 101 -7.12 -1.07 17.46
C VAL A 101 -8.48 -1.49 16.90
N VAL A 102 -9.48 -0.63 17.07
CA VAL A 102 -10.82 -0.81 16.52
C VAL A 102 -10.95 -0.03 15.21
N ALA A 103 -11.37 -0.70 14.16
CA ALA A 103 -11.35 -0.23 12.79
C ALA A 103 -12.66 -0.51 12.06
N LEU A 104 -13.02 0.36 11.11
CA LEU A 104 -14.13 0.08 10.20
C LEU A 104 -13.67 -0.93 9.15
N ASN A 105 -14.54 -1.88 8.80
CA ASN A 105 -14.27 -2.92 7.80
C ASN A 105 -15.55 -3.24 6.99
N MET A 106 -15.38 -3.92 5.85
CA MET A 106 -16.42 -4.50 5.01
C MET A 106 -16.21 -6.01 4.94
N ALA A 107 -17.08 -6.77 5.58
CA ALA A 107 -16.98 -8.22 5.65
C ALA A 107 -17.42 -8.84 4.31
N SER A 108 -16.55 -9.62 3.67
CA SER A 108 -16.89 -10.28 2.43
C SER A 108 -17.96 -11.37 2.65
N THR A 109 -19.00 -11.34 1.81
CA THR A 109 -20.13 -12.28 1.77
C THR A 109 -19.99 -13.34 0.67
N THR A 110 -18.87 -13.32 -0.07
CA THR A 110 -18.59 -14.29 -1.15
C THR A 110 -18.49 -15.71 -0.58
N PRO A 111 -19.24 -16.68 -1.13
CA PRO A 111 -19.17 -18.08 -0.70
C PRO A 111 -17.76 -18.69 -0.78
N ASP A 112 -17.43 -19.58 0.15
CA ASP A 112 -16.10 -20.19 0.24
C ASP A 112 -15.72 -21.00 -0.99
N TRP A 113 -16.68 -21.64 -1.66
CA TRP A 113 -16.41 -22.38 -2.90
C TRP A 113 -15.90 -21.48 -4.04
N LEU A 114 -16.42 -20.24 -4.15
CA LEU A 114 -15.91 -19.25 -5.13
C LEU A 114 -14.51 -18.77 -4.73
N ARG A 115 -14.32 -18.45 -3.45
CA ARG A 115 -13.01 -18.01 -2.93
C ARG A 115 -11.93 -19.08 -3.13
N SER A 116 -12.25 -20.35 -2.92
CA SER A 116 -11.33 -21.47 -3.09
C SER A 116 -10.86 -21.65 -4.54
N LEU A 117 -11.67 -21.21 -5.51
CA LEU A 117 -11.33 -21.20 -6.94
C LEU A 117 -10.50 -19.96 -7.34
N GLY A 118 -10.19 -19.07 -6.39
CA GLY A 118 -9.55 -17.78 -6.66
C GLY A 118 -10.47 -16.75 -7.30
N ALA A 119 -11.79 -17.01 -7.33
CA ALA A 119 -12.77 -16.07 -7.87
C ALA A 119 -13.14 -15.05 -6.78
N GLY A 120 -12.50 -13.88 -6.81
CA GLY A 120 -12.81 -12.73 -5.96
C GLY A 120 -13.68 -11.70 -6.68
N PRO A 121 -14.37 -10.81 -5.96
CA PRO A 121 -15.02 -9.65 -6.59
C PRO A 121 -13.97 -8.72 -7.20
N MET A 122 -14.37 -7.93 -8.20
CA MET A 122 -13.55 -6.87 -8.77
C MET A 122 -13.18 -5.85 -7.68
N LYS A 123 -11.94 -5.36 -7.72
CA LYS A 123 -11.51 -4.31 -6.79
C LYS A 123 -12.19 -3.00 -7.19
N LEU A 124 -12.66 -2.24 -6.22
CA LEU A 124 -13.26 -0.92 -6.45
C LEU A 124 -12.23 0.16 -6.06
N GLY A 125 -12.18 1.25 -6.82
CA GLY A 125 -11.30 2.39 -6.55
C GLY A 125 -11.81 3.25 -5.41
N LEU A 126 -11.02 4.27 -5.03
CA LEU A 126 -11.35 5.20 -3.94
C LEU A 126 -12.72 5.86 -4.18
N ASP A 127 -12.94 6.28 -5.42
CA ASP A 127 -14.15 6.98 -5.85
C ASP A 127 -15.44 6.13 -5.71
N LEU A 128 -15.31 4.80 -5.61
CA LEU A 128 -16.44 3.87 -5.60
C LEU A 128 -16.58 3.13 -4.26
N SER A 129 -15.49 2.61 -3.69
CA SER A 129 -15.52 1.86 -2.41
C SER A 129 -15.35 2.73 -1.18
N GLY A 130 -15.02 4.02 -1.35
CA GLY A 130 -14.46 4.80 -0.27
C GLY A 130 -13.07 4.28 0.11
N GLY A 131 -12.63 4.61 1.32
CA GLY A 131 -11.31 4.23 1.78
C GLY A 131 -10.92 4.98 3.04
N VAL A 132 -9.62 5.07 3.29
CA VAL A 132 -9.08 5.86 4.40
C VAL A 132 -8.20 6.98 3.87
N HIS A 133 -8.39 8.15 4.45
CA HIS A 133 -7.58 9.34 4.25
C HIS A 133 -6.84 9.62 5.56
N PHE A 134 -5.51 9.61 5.49
CA PHE A 134 -4.62 9.95 6.57
C PHE A 134 -3.83 11.20 6.22
N LEU A 135 -3.93 12.23 7.05
CA LEU A 135 -3.01 13.36 7.03
C LEU A 135 -1.95 13.13 8.09
N MET A 136 -0.70 12.97 7.66
CA MET A 136 0.44 12.77 8.54
C MET A 136 1.34 14.00 8.54
N GLU A 137 1.90 14.34 9.69
CA GLU A 137 2.88 15.41 9.81
C GLU A 137 4.25 14.84 10.18
N VAL A 138 5.27 15.27 9.45
CA VAL A 138 6.68 14.91 9.66
C VAL A 138 7.27 15.82 10.71
N ASP A 139 7.86 15.23 11.75
CA ASP A 139 8.62 15.94 12.77
C ASP A 139 10.00 16.35 12.20
N THR A 140 10.00 17.45 11.47
CA THR A 140 11.23 17.99 10.88
C THR A 140 12.20 18.51 11.93
N ALA A 141 11.74 18.89 13.11
CA ALA A 141 12.60 19.33 14.21
C ALA A 141 13.52 18.18 14.66
N SER A 142 12.98 16.97 14.78
CA SER A 142 13.79 15.77 15.07
C SER A 142 14.82 15.47 13.99
N ALA A 143 14.50 15.69 12.70
CA ALA A 143 15.47 15.51 11.60
C ALA A 143 16.62 16.53 11.68
N ILE A 144 16.30 17.79 12.01
CA ILE A 144 17.29 18.85 12.20
C ILE A 144 18.19 18.52 13.40
N ALA A 145 17.61 18.12 14.52
CA ALA A 145 18.35 17.72 15.73
C ALA A 145 19.29 16.53 15.45
N LYS A 146 18.84 15.53 14.68
CA LYS A 146 19.68 14.40 14.28
C LYS A 146 20.83 14.82 13.36
N ARG A 147 20.57 15.73 12.41
CA ARG A 147 21.60 16.28 11.53
C ARG A 147 22.64 17.09 12.32
N GLN A 148 22.18 17.88 13.28
CA GLN A 148 22.99 18.58 14.26
C GLN A 148 23.92 17.61 15.02
N GLU A 149 23.37 16.58 15.66
CA GLU A 149 24.17 15.59 16.41
C GLU A 149 25.22 14.88 15.54
N SER A 150 24.86 14.52 14.31
CA SER A 150 25.79 13.93 13.34
C SER A 150 26.93 14.89 13.00
N SER A 151 26.61 16.16 12.69
CA SER A 151 27.61 17.18 12.36
C SER A 151 28.54 17.48 13.55
N LEU A 152 28.02 17.49 14.78
CA LEU A 152 28.84 17.64 15.99
C LEU A 152 29.84 16.49 16.14
N THR A 153 29.40 15.26 15.91
CA THR A 153 30.23 14.06 16.03
C THR A 153 31.32 14.04 14.96
N GLU A 154 30.97 14.37 13.72
CA GLU A 154 31.89 14.50 12.61
C GLU A 154 32.93 15.59 12.87
N PHE A 155 32.49 16.76 13.34
CA PHE A 155 33.36 17.86 13.71
C PHE A 155 34.35 17.47 14.82
N LYS A 156 33.88 16.83 15.90
CA LYS A 156 34.76 16.27 16.95
C LYS A 156 35.78 15.28 16.39
N SER A 157 35.38 14.46 15.43
CA SER A 157 36.28 13.51 14.78
C SER A 157 37.37 14.22 13.96
N LYS A 158 36.99 15.27 13.23
CA LYS A 158 37.92 16.07 12.41
C LYS A 158 38.91 16.86 13.25
N LEU A 159 38.46 17.46 14.35
CA LEU A 159 39.37 18.10 15.31
C LEU A 159 40.43 17.13 15.85
N ARG A 160 40.04 15.86 16.10
CA ARG A 160 41.00 14.82 16.53
C ARG A 160 41.96 14.40 15.40
N GLU A 161 41.47 14.28 14.17
CA GLU A 161 42.26 13.94 12.99
C GLU A 161 43.35 14.99 12.72
N GLU A 162 42.99 16.27 12.79
CA GLU A 162 43.92 17.40 12.61
C GLU A 162 44.70 17.77 13.89
N ARG A 163 44.48 17.04 14.99
CA ARG A 163 45.14 17.24 16.31
C ARG A 163 44.90 18.61 16.95
N ILE A 164 43.77 19.25 16.65
CA ILE A 164 43.36 20.52 17.25
C ILE A 164 42.78 20.27 18.64
N ARG A 165 43.30 20.96 19.66
CA ARG A 165 42.88 20.78 21.05
C ARG A 165 41.71 21.70 21.37
N TYR A 166 40.61 21.12 21.85
CA TYR A 166 39.43 21.86 22.32
C TYR A 166 39.20 21.65 23.81
N VAL A 167 38.56 22.63 24.46
CA VAL A 167 38.09 22.56 25.86
C VAL A 167 36.76 21.83 25.90
N SER A 168 35.79 22.33 25.16
CA SER A 168 34.47 21.73 25.00
C SER A 168 33.98 21.94 23.56
N VAL A 169 33.17 21.01 23.08
CA VAL A 169 32.43 21.16 21.82
C VAL A 169 31.05 20.60 22.07
N GLU A 170 30.06 21.47 22.14
CA GLU A 170 28.71 21.15 22.60
C GLU A 170 27.66 21.90 21.76
N PHE A 171 26.40 21.49 21.91
CA PHE A 171 25.28 22.28 21.39
C PHE A 171 24.87 23.30 22.43
N THR A 172 24.72 24.55 21.98
CA THR A 172 24.07 25.59 22.76
C THR A 172 22.56 25.36 22.81
N GLU A 173 21.88 25.94 23.80
CA GLU A 173 20.40 25.93 23.87
C GLU A 173 19.74 26.54 22.63
N ALA A 174 20.45 27.42 21.92
CA ALA A 174 20.01 28.05 20.67
C ALA A 174 20.21 27.15 19.42
N GLY A 175 20.70 25.92 19.57
CA GLY A 175 20.89 24.97 18.46
C GLY A 175 22.14 25.21 17.60
N ALA A 176 23.09 26.03 18.08
CA ALA A 176 24.38 26.23 17.43
C ALA A 176 25.44 25.27 18.00
N ILE A 177 26.32 24.76 17.14
CA ILE A 177 27.53 24.04 17.54
C ILE A 177 28.52 25.08 18.09
N GLU A 178 28.89 24.94 19.36
CA GLU A 178 29.86 25.82 20.01
C GLU A 178 31.12 25.03 20.35
N GLY A 179 32.25 25.43 19.77
CA GLY A 179 33.57 24.92 20.11
C GLY A 179 34.36 25.98 20.89
N VAL A 180 34.87 25.59 22.07
CA VAL A 180 35.68 26.43 22.95
C VAL A 180 37.13 25.97 22.90
N PHE A 181 38.05 26.91 22.64
CA PHE A 181 39.47 26.66 22.42
C PHE A 181 40.33 27.50 23.36
N ARG A 182 41.54 27.01 23.64
CA ARG A 182 42.52 27.69 24.53
C ARG A 182 43.39 28.72 23.80
N SER A 183 43.45 28.66 22.47
CA SER A 183 44.28 29.56 21.66
C SER A 183 43.50 30.07 20.45
N ALA A 184 43.87 31.26 19.97
CA ALA A 184 43.32 31.85 18.74
C ALA A 184 43.67 31.00 17.51
N GLU A 185 44.85 30.38 17.50
CA GLU A 185 45.33 29.51 16.41
C GLU A 185 44.46 28.25 16.27
N ASP A 186 44.14 27.59 17.39
CA ASP A 186 43.25 26.42 17.39
C ASP A 186 41.82 26.79 16.94
N ARG A 187 41.32 27.96 17.37
CA ARG A 187 40.03 28.50 16.92
C ARG A 187 40.02 28.75 15.42
N ASP A 188 41.06 29.37 14.87
CA ASP A 188 41.15 29.68 13.44
C ASP A 188 41.27 28.44 12.58
N ALA A 189 42.04 27.44 13.05
CA ALA A 189 42.11 26.13 12.42
C ALA A 189 40.74 25.44 12.42
N ALA A 190 40.03 25.45 13.55
CA ALA A 190 38.67 24.91 13.65
C ALA A 190 37.66 25.66 12.74
N ALA A 191 37.75 26.99 12.67
CA ALA A 191 36.92 27.80 11.77
C ALA A 191 37.22 27.52 10.29
N ALA A 192 38.46 27.15 9.95
CA ALA A 192 38.83 26.72 8.61
C ALA A 192 38.21 25.36 8.25
N ILE A 193 38.15 24.41 9.19
CA ILE A 193 37.44 23.13 9.01
C ILE A 193 35.96 23.37 8.70
N PHE A 194 35.28 24.22 9.50
CA PHE A 194 33.88 24.59 9.23
C PHE A 194 33.70 25.18 7.83
N ARG A 195 34.61 26.06 7.41
CA ARG A 195 34.57 26.68 6.08
C ARG A 195 34.74 25.68 4.93
N LYS A 196 35.57 24.66 5.12
CA LYS A 196 35.94 23.70 4.07
C LYS A 196 34.94 22.55 3.96
N GLU A 197 34.53 21.98 5.08
CA GLU A 197 33.75 20.73 5.13
C GLU A 197 32.28 20.93 5.51
N PHE A 198 31.91 22.06 6.15
CA PHE A 198 30.56 22.31 6.64
C PHE A 198 29.96 23.58 6.01
N GLN A 199 29.80 23.58 4.69
CA GLN A 199 29.29 24.73 3.92
C GLN A 199 27.84 25.13 4.29
N ASP A 200 27.10 24.19 4.88
CA ASP A 200 25.71 24.34 5.29
C ASP A 200 25.53 25.24 6.55
N LEU A 201 26.64 25.50 7.27
CA LEU A 201 26.67 26.24 8.53
C LEU A 201 27.16 27.68 8.33
N THR A 202 26.43 28.65 8.89
CA THR A 202 26.94 30.01 9.15
C THR A 202 27.78 29.99 10.41
N ARG A 203 28.84 30.79 10.44
CA ARG A 203 29.82 30.78 11.54
C ARG A 203 30.06 32.16 12.10
N GLU A 204 30.23 32.21 13.41
CA GLU A 204 30.60 33.41 14.16
C GLU A 204 31.73 33.04 15.10
N SER A 205 32.87 33.72 14.96
CA SER A 205 33.99 33.60 15.89
C SER A 205 33.86 34.70 16.95
N VAL A 206 33.95 34.33 18.22
CA VAL A 206 33.87 35.26 19.35
C VAL A 206 35.08 35.07 20.24
N ASP A 207 35.75 36.16 20.56
CA ASP A 207 36.86 36.19 21.49
C ASP A 207 36.31 36.63 22.85
N ASN A 208 36.28 35.71 23.83
CA ASN A 208 35.68 35.99 25.13
C ASN A 208 36.70 36.71 26.03
N GLU A 209 36.20 37.62 26.87
CA GLU A 209 37.01 38.38 27.84
C GLU A 209 37.73 37.47 28.86
N ASP A 210 37.25 36.24 29.05
CA ASP A 210 37.82 35.21 29.94
C ASP A 210 39.09 34.52 29.38
N GLY A 211 39.59 34.94 28.22
CA GLY A 211 40.79 34.39 27.59
C GLY A 211 40.59 33.06 26.84
N THR A 212 39.33 32.67 26.62
CA THR A 212 38.95 31.54 25.75
C THR A 212 38.48 32.03 24.38
N PHE A 213 38.72 31.22 23.34
CA PHE A 213 38.37 31.53 21.96
C PHE A 213 37.23 30.62 21.50
N THR A 214 36.13 31.18 21.02
CA THR A 214 34.93 30.41 20.66
C THR A 214 34.63 30.48 19.17
N VAL A 215 34.21 29.35 18.59
CA VAL A 215 33.59 29.29 17.26
C VAL A 215 32.17 28.77 17.42
N LYS A 216 31.19 29.57 16.99
CA LYS A 216 29.77 29.18 16.91
C LYS A 216 29.42 28.90 15.46
N ALA A 217 28.72 27.80 15.22
CA ALA A 217 28.23 27.42 13.90
C ALA A 217 26.74 27.05 13.95
N THR A 218 25.92 27.73 13.15
CA THR A 218 24.46 27.57 13.10
C THR A 218 24.05 27.14 11.70
N PHE A 219 23.03 26.30 11.57
CA PHE A 219 22.50 25.95 10.25
C PHE A 219 21.89 27.17 9.55
N SER A 220 22.27 27.40 8.30
CA SER A 220 21.63 28.40 7.45
C SER A 220 20.15 28.06 7.22
N GLU A 221 19.30 29.07 6.97
CA GLU A 221 17.88 28.82 6.63
C GLU A 221 17.73 27.93 5.39
N THR A 222 18.64 28.04 4.42
CA THR A 222 18.67 27.20 3.23
C THR A 222 18.95 25.75 3.58
N ALA A 223 19.95 25.49 4.43
CA ALA A 223 20.26 24.13 4.90
C ALA A 223 19.10 23.54 5.69
N ILE A 224 18.45 24.31 6.56
CA ILE A 224 17.25 23.86 7.30
C ILE A 224 16.15 23.42 6.33
N ARG A 225 15.84 24.24 5.31
CA ARG A 225 14.83 23.88 4.29
C ARG A 225 15.21 22.65 3.47
N GLU A 226 16.49 22.46 3.18
CA GLU A 226 16.98 21.26 2.49
C GLU A 226 16.83 20.01 3.34
N ILE A 227 17.17 20.09 4.64
CA ILE A 227 16.98 18.99 5.60
C ILE A 227 15.49 18.63 5.71
N GLU A 228 14.62 19.64 5.82
CA GLU A 228 13.17 19.42 5.85
C GLU A 228 12.64 18.76 4.57
N ASN A 229 13.04 19.28 3.40
CA ASN A 229 12.63 18.73 2.11
C ASN A 229 13.12 17.30 1.94
N TYR A 230 14.37 17.02 2.32
CA TYR A 230 14.94 15.67 2.33
C TYR A 230 14.14 14.75 3.24
N ALA A 231 13.85 15.17 4.47
CA ALA A 231 13.10 14.37 5.44
C ALA A 231 11.68 14.02 4.92
N VAL A 232 10.96 15.01 4.38
CA VAL A 232 9.63 14.79 3.81
C VAL A 232 9.67 13.89 2.58
N GLN A 233 10.65 14.09 1.69
CA GLN A 233 10.78 13.28 0.47
C GLN A 233 11.14 11.82 0.78
N GLN A 234 12.03 11.60 1.75
CA GLN A 234 12.42 10.27 2.20
C GLN A 234 11.26 9.55 2.87
N ASN A 235 10.52 10.24 3.76
CA ASN A 235 9.33 9.68 4.40
C ASN A 235 8.23 9.38 3.38
N LEU A 236 8.03 10.24 2.37
CA LEU A 236 7.08 10.02 1.29
C LEU A 236 7.44 8.76 0.47
N THR A 237 8.73 8.54 0.19
CA THR A 237 9.20 7.33 -0.50
C THR A 237 8.97 6.07 0.35
N THR A 238 9.27 6.16 1.66
CA THR A 238 9.03 5.09 2.62
C THR A 238 7.55 4.75 2.71
N LEU A 239 6.68 5.77 2.82
CA LEU A 239 5.23 5.59 2.84
C LEU A 239 4.70 4.95 1.57
N ARG A 240 5.18 5.34 0.39
CA ARG A 240 4.81 4.65 -0.87
C ARG A 240 5.15 3.17 -0.82
N ASN A 241 6.33 2.81 -0.34
CA ASN A 241 6.73 1.41 -0.23
C ASN A 241 5.85 0.65 0.78
N ARG A 242 5.61 1.21 1.97
CA ARG A 242 4.72 0.63 3.00
C ARG A 242 3.32 0.39 2.48
N VAL A 243 2.79 1.36 1.76
CA VAL A 243 1.44 1.28 1.24
C VAL A 243 1.35 0.26 0.11
N ASN A 244 2.34 0.17 -0.78
CA ASN A 244 2.37 -0.86 -1.82
C ASN A 244 2.38 -2.27 -1.24
N GLU A 245 3.03 -2.46 -0.08
CA GLU A 245 3.09 -3.75 0.61
C GLU A 245 1.76 -4.15 1.28
N LEU A 246 0.85 -3.20 1.52
CA LEU A 246 -0.51 -3.50 1.99
C LEU A 246 -1.38 -4.18 0.92
N GLY A 247 -0.89 -4.32 -0.32
CA GLY A 247 -1.62 -4.95 -1.42
C GLY A 247 -2.82 -4.12 -1.92
N VAL A 248 -2.87 -2.84 -1.54
CA VAL A 248 -3.89 -1.90 -1.99
C VAL A 248 -3.64 -1.48 -3.43
N SER A 249 -4.71 -1.39 -4.21
CA SER A 249 -4.59 -1.02 -5.61
C SER A 249 -4.68 0.50 -5.77
N GLU A 250 -3.61 1.14 -6.26
CA GLU A 250 -3.55 2.59 -6.56
C GLU A 250 -3.60 3.52 -5.33
N PRO A 251 -2.68 3.37 -4.36
CA PRO A 251 -2.60 4.32 -3.26
C PRO A 251 -2.13 5.71 -3.71
N ILE A 252 -2.69 6.75 -3.12
CA ILE A 252 -2.24 8.14 -3.33
C ILE A 252 -1.39 8.55 -2.14
N VAL A 253 -0.09 8.79 -2.38
CA VAL A 253 0.85 9.30 -1.39
C VAL A 253 1.52 10.54 -1.93
N GLN A 254 1.12 11.70 -1.42
CA GLN A 254 1.55 13.01 -1.88
C GLN A 254 1.86 13.95 -0.73
N ARG A 255 2.78 14.89 -0.97
CA ARG A 255 3.11 15.95 -0.01
C ARG A 255 1.99 16.97 0.02
N GLN A 256 1.60 17.41 1.22
CA GLN A 256 0.64 18.49 1.44
C GLN A 256 1.33 19.61 2.24
N GLY A 257 1.59 20.74 1.61
CA GLY A 257 2.29 21.85 2.26
C GLY A 257 3.77 21.55 2.59
N ARG A 258 4.28 22.13 3.69
CA ARG A 258 5.72 22.11 4.02
C ARG A 258 6.18 20.80 4.65
N ASN A 259 5.46 20.25 5.62
CA ASN A 259 5.87 19.09 6.41
C ASN A 259 4.80 17.99 6.51
N ARG A 260 3.71 18.05 5.73
CA ARG A 260 2.65 17.05 5.79
C ARG A 260 2.64 16.15 4.57
N ILE A 261 2.16 14.92 4.77
CA ILE A 261 1.99 13.91 3.74
C ILE A 261 0.56 13.39 3.87
N VAL A 262 -0.16 13.40 2.76
CA VAL A 262 -1.49 12.81 2.69
C VAL A 262 -1.39 11.44 2.06
N VAL A 263 -2.07 10.48 2.67
CA VAL A 263 -2.11 9.08 2.26
C VAL A 263 -3.57 8.66 2.12
N GLU A 264 -3.95 8.27 0.91
CA GLU A 264 -5.29 7.77 0.61
C GLU A 264 -5.22 6.33 0.13
N LEU A 265 -5.96 5.46 0.82
CA LEU A 265 -5.96 4.04 0.55
C LEU A 265 -7.34 3.59 0.10
N PRO A 266 -7.53 3.32 -1.21
CA PRO A 266 -8.79 2.82 -1.74
C PRO A 266 -9.04 1.38 -1.29
N GLY A 267 -10.29 1.08 -0.93
CA GLY A 267 -10.73 -0.31 -0.74
C GLY A 267 -9.99 -1.08 0.35
N VAL A 268 -9.29 -0.40 1.27
CA VAL A 268 -8.70 -1.04 2.45
C VAL A 268 -9.82 -1.54 3.34
N GLN A 269 -9.93 -2.86 3.40
CA GLN A 269 -10.86 -3.56 4.28
C GLN A 269 -10.39 -3.45 5.74
N ASP A 270 -9.10 -3.70 6.00
CA ASP A 270 -8.52 -3.60 7.33
C ASP A 270 -7.85 -2.24 7.58
N THR A 271 -8.65 -1.27 8.05
CA THR A 271 -8.14 0.07 8.38
C THR A 271 -7.20 0.07 9.59
N ALA A 272 -7.30 -0.91 10.49
CA ALA A 272 -6.39 -1.06 11.62
C ALA A 272 -5.02 -1.53 11.14
N GLU A 273 -4.98 -2.52 10.26
CA GLU A 273 -3.74 -2.99 9.65
C GLU A 273 -3.03 -1.88 8.87
N ALA A 274 -3.77 -1.14 8.02
CA ALA A 274 -3.20 0.01 7.32
C ALA A 274 -2.61 1.05 8.27
N LYS A 275 -3.36 1.42 9.32
CA LYS A 275 -2.88 2.38 10.33
C LYS A 275 -1.64 1.88 11.04
N ARG A 276 -1.58 0.59 11.42
CA ARG A 276 -0.40 -0.01 12.05
C ARG A 276 0.81 0.03 11.11
N VAL A 277 0.68 -0.40 9.87
CA VAL A 277 1.82 -0.47 8.92
C VAL A 277 2.34 0.92 8.57
N ILE A 278 1.45 1.88 8.34
CA ILE A 278 1.80 3.24 7.92
C ILE A 278 2.29 4.07 9.11
N GLY A 279 1.62 3.93 10.26
CA GLY A 279 1.87 4.68 11.49
C GLY A 279 3.05 4.19 12.32
N LYS A 280 3.44 2.92 12.20
CA LYS A 280 4.59 2.39 12.95
C LYS A 280 5.89 3.00 12.45
N THR A 281 6.44 3.90 13.23
CA THR A 281 7.76 4.49 13.02
C THR A 281 8.82 3.56 13.60
N ALA A 282 9.06 2.44 12.92
CA ALA A 282 10.11 1.51 13.30
C ALA A 282 11.45 1.92 12.69
N ASN A 283 12.43 2.25 13.54
CA ASN A 283 13.83 2.30 13.16
C ASN A 283 14.57 1.15 13.83
N LEU A 284 15.49 0.54 13.09
CA LEU A 284 16.34 -0.53 13.60
C LEU A 284 17.77 -0.03 13.69
N GLU A 285 18.41 -0.35 14.79
CA GLU A 285 19.81 -0.04 15.04
C GLU A 285 20.56 -1.31 15.41
N PHE A 286 21.72 -1.50 14.78
CA PHE A 286 22.61 -2.61 15.06
C PHE A 286 23.76 -2.08 15.90
N ARG A 287 23.89 -2.62 17.12
CA ARG A 287 24.89 -2.19 18.11
C ARG A 287 25.61 -3.42 18.69
N LEU A 288 26.86 -3.28 19.10
CA LEU A 288 27.56 -4.36 19.81
C LEU A 288 27.10 -4.42 21.26
N GLU A 289 27.14 -5.61 21.86
CA GLU A 289 26.99 -5.77 23.31
C GLU A 289 28.16 -5.09 24.02
N ALA A 290 27.86 -4.24 24.99
CA ALA A 290 28.85 -3.53 25.78
C ALA A 290 29.64 -4.51 26.66
N LYS A 291 30.94 -4.28 26.81
CA LYS A 291 31.75 -5.05 27.73
C LYS A 291 31.49 -4.58 29.17
N PRO A 292 31.61 -5.46 30.17
CA PRO A 292 31.51 -5.05 31.57
C PRO A 292 32.51 -3.94 31.97
N SER A 293 33.66 -3.87 31.28
CA SER A 293 34.71 -2.88 31.48
C SER A 293 34.46 -1.53 30.79
N ASP A 294 33.44 -1.42 29.95
CA ASP A 294 33.17 -0.18 29.21
C ASP A 294 32.65 0.92 30.14
N LEU A 295 33.09 2.16 29.89
CA LEU A 295 32.64 3.33 30.64
C LEU A 295 31.12 3.49 30.51
N VAL A 296 30.46 3.91 31.58
CA VAL A 296 29.01 4.18 31.61
C VAL A 296 28.58 5.15 30.50
N THR A 297 29.45 6.10 30.12
CA THR A 297 29.20 7.06 29.04
C THR A 297 29.11 6.42 27.65
N ASN A 298 29.61 5.19 27.49
CA ASN A 298 29.71 4.49 26.22
C ASN A 298 28.70 3.34 26.08
N LYS A 299 27.92 3.04 27.13
CA LYS A 299 26.92 1.98 27.13
C LYS A 299 25.52 2.49 27.53
N GLU A 300 24.50 1.81 27.04
CA GLU A 300 23.08 2.09 27.30
C GLU A 300 22.37 0.77 27.59
N SER A 301 21.47 0.76 28.57
CA SER A 301 20.74 -0.45 28.99
C SER A 301 19.33 -0.45 28.41
N PHE A 302 18.91 -1.59 27.87
CA PHE A 302 17.62 -1.74 27.20
C PHE A 302 16.91 -3.02 27.63
N GLU A 303 15.58 -2.95 27.69
CA GLU A 303 14.73 -4.13 27.89
C GLU A 303 14.57 -4.90 26.58
N PHE A 304 14.38 -6.21 26.68
CA PHE A 304 14.01 -7.07 25.56
C PHE A 304 12.53 -6.86 25.19
N ARG A 305 12.24 -7.04 23.90
CA ARG A 305 10.87 -7.05 23.40
C ARG A 305 10.08 -8.27 23.85
N SER A 306 10.73 -9.44 23.84
CA SER A 306 10.14 -10.70 24.31
C SER A 306 10.16 -10.75 25.84
N GLU A 307 8.99 -11.00 26.45
CA GLU A 307 8.90 -11.17 27.91
C GLU A 307 9.72 -12.36 28.41
N LEU A 308 9.85 -13.41 27.59
CA LEU A 308 10.62 -14.61 27.92
C LEU A 308 12.11 -14.25 28.04
N ASP A 309 12.65 -13.53 27.06
CA ASP A 309 14.04 -13.09 27.07
C ASP A 309 14.29 -12.06 28.17
N GLN A 310 13.35 -11.14 28.40
CA GLN A 310 13.45 -10.16 29.50
C GLN A 310 13.56 -10.86 30.86
N ARG A 311 12.75 -11.89 31.12
CA ARG A 311 12.82 -12.68 32.37
C ARG A 311 14.09 -13.51 32.46
N ARG A 312 14.63 -13.96 31.33
CA ARG A 312 15.81 -14.86 31.28
C ARG A 312 17.14 -14.13 31.38
N PHE A 313 17.28 -13.00 30.70
CA PHE A 313 18.54 -12.28 30.54
C PHE A 313 18.58 -10.95 31.28
N GLY A 314 17.45 -10.44 31.77
CA GLY A 314 17.35 -9.09 32.31
C GLY A 314 17.54 -8.05 31.19
N ASN A 315 18.11 -6.89 31.50
CA ASN A 315 18.37 -5.87 30.50
C ASN A 315 19.65 -6.18 29.70
N ALA A 316 19.64 -5.87 28.41
CA ALA A 316 20.83 -5.91 27.56
C ALA A 316 21.60 -4.58 27.64
N GLU A 317 22.91 -4.64 27.88
CA GLU A 317 23.79 -3.48 27.75
C GLU A 317 24.39 -3.43 26.34
N LEU A 318 24.10 -2.37 25.59
CA LEU A 318 24.62 -2.14 24.24
C LEU A 318 25.57 -0.94 24.21
N GLU A 319 26.58 -1.00 23.34
CA GLU A 319 27.43 0.14 23.03
C GLU A 319 26.58 1.27 22.41
N ARG A 320 26.89 2.53 22.72
CA ARG A 320 26.28 3.69 22.06
C ARG A 320 26.71 3.86 20.60
N ALA A 321 27.81 3.22 20.21
CA ALA A 321 28.31 3.27 18.84
C ALA A 321 27.40 2.46 17.90
N LEU A 322 26.81 3.15 16.93
CA LEU A 322 25.98 2.54 15.88
C LEU A 322 26.86 1.84 14.83
N ILE A 323 26.57 0.57 14.52
CA ILE A 323 27.20 -0.14 13.40
C ILE A 323 26.55 0.30 12.09
N ILE A 324 25.25 0.05 11.97
CA ILE A 324 24.38 0.47 10.88
C ILE A 324 22.96 0.68 11.43
N SER A 325 22.15 1.40 10.68
CA SER A 325 20.70 1.52 10.87
C SER A 325 19.91 0.86 9.73
N GLY A 326 18.60 0.76 9.92
CA GLY A 326 17.68 0.18 8.94
C GLY A 326 17.59 0.92 7.59
N ASP A 327 18.11 2.13 7.47
CA ASP A 327 18.23 2.88 6.21
C ASP A 327 19.17 2.22 5.20
N HIS A 328 20.10 1.40 5.67
CA HIS A 328 21.02 0.63 4.84
C HIS A 328 20.46 -0.73 4.38
N VAL A 329 19.19 -1.03 4.66
CA VAL A 329 18.56 -2.30 4.29
C VAL A 329 17.93 -2.16 2.90
N SER A 330 18.42 -2.95 1.95
CA SER A 330 17.92 -3.01 0.57
C SER A 330 16.80 -4.03 0.39
N GLY A 331 16.71 -5.02 1.29
CA GLY A 331 15.64 -6.01 1.28
C GLY A 331 15.62 -6.85 2.55
N ALA A 332 14.44 -7.36 2.90
CA ALA A 332 14.26 -8.29 4.00
C ALA A 332 13.14 -9.29 3.71
N GLN A 333 13.37 -10.56 4.04
CA GLN A 333 12.42 -11.63 3.81
C GLN A 333 12.32 -12.53 5.04
N SER A 334 11.09 -12.81 5.46
CA SER A 334 10.85 -13.83 6.49
C SER A 334 11.06 -15.21 5.87
N SER A 335 11.69 -16.11 6.63
CA SER A 335 11.95 -17.49 6.24
C SER A 335 11.97 -18.36 7.50
N PHE A 336 12.15 -19.66 7.33
CA PHE A 336 12.41 -20.59 8.43
C PHE A 336 13.87 -21.03 8.37
N ASP A 337 14.47 -21.18 9.54
CA ASP A 337 15.77 -21.81 9.66
C ASP A 337 15.64 -23.32 9.35
N PRO A 338 16.35 -23.86 8.33
CA PRO A 338 16.24 -25.26 7.94
C PRO A 338 16.65 -26.24 9.05
N GLU A 339 17.49 -25.81 10.00
CA GLU A 339 18.01 -26.69 11.06
C GLU A 339 17.11 -26.69 12.30
N THR A 340 16.67 -25.51 12.73
CA THR A 340 15.93 -25.34 13.98
C THR A 340 14.41 -25.23 13.79
N ASN A 341 13.96 -25.09 12.54
CA ASN A 341 12.57 -24.79 12.17
C ASN A 341 12.00 -23.54 12.87
N GLN A 342 12.87 -22.63 13.32
CA GLN A 342 12.49 -21.37 13.93
C GLN A 342 12.31 -20.27 12.87
N PRO A 343 11.40 -19.31 13.08
CA PRO A 343 11.26 -18.18 12.18
C PRO A 343 12.52 -17.30 12.22
N GLN A 344 12.95 -16.85 11.04
CA GLN A 344 14.09 -15.95 10.86
C GLN A 344 13.77 -14.87 9.83
N VAL A 345 14.54 -13.79 9.85
CA VAL A 345 14.48 -12.73 8.82
C VAL A 345 15.83 -12.63 8.14
N ASN A 346 15.86 -12.92 6.83
CA ASN A 346 17.02 -12.69 5.98
C ASN A 346 17.08 -11.21 5.60
N ILE A 347 18.23 -10.58 5.77
CA ILE A 347 18.46 -9.15 5.50
C ILE A 347 19.52 -9.01 4.42
N ASN A 348 19.23 -8.16 3.45
CA ASN A 348 20.16 -7.67 2.45
C ASN A 348 20.42 -6.20 2.71
N LEU A 349 21.69 -5.81 2.76
CA LEU A 349 22.13 -4.43 2.89
C LEU A 349 22.44 -3.81 1.53
N ASP A 350 22.59 -2.51 1.49
CA ASP A 350 23.29 -1.82 0.40
C ASP A 350 24.82 -2.04 0.51
N SER A 351 25.57 -1.58 -0.49
CA SER A 351 27.03 -1.74 -0.51
C SER A 351 27.75 -1.00 0.63
N ALA A 352 27.24 0.15 1.07
CA ALA A 352 27.84 0.95 2.13
C ALA A 352 27.60 0.31 3.51
N GLY A 353 26.36 -0.11 3.76
CA GLY A 353 25.94 -0.88 4.93
C GLY A 353 26.69 -2.19 5.05
N GLY A 354 26.82 -2.96 3.96
CA GLY A 354 27.60 -4.21 3.95
C GLY A 354 29.08 -3.98 4.31
N THR A 355 29.67 -2.88 3.85
CA THR A 355 31.06 -2.51 4.20
C THR A 355 31.20 -2.14 5.67
N LYS A 356 30.28 -1.33 6.21
CA LYS A 356 30.24 -0.95 7.63
C LYS A 356 30.05 -2.17 8.53
N MET A 357 29.09 -3.03 8.17
CA MET A 357 28.79 -4.28 8.89
C MET A 357 29.98 -5.23 8.89
N HIS A 358 30.63 -5.44 7.74
CA HIS A 358 31.82 -6.29 7.65
C HIS A 358 32.98 -5.73 8.48
N ARG A 359 33.22 -4.41 8.43
CA ARG A 359 34.26 -3.77 9.24
C ARG A 359 33.99 -3.91 10.74
N ALA A 360 32.74 -3.75 11.17
CA ALA A 360 32.37 -3.88 12.57
C ALA A 360 32.41 -5.33 13.05
N THR A 361 32.05 -6.31 12.23
CA THR A 361 31.94 -7.72 12.67
C THR A 361 33.25 -8.50 12.53
N ARG A 362 34.12 -8.18 11.56
CA ARG A 362 35.37 -8.95 11.32
C ARG A 362 36.29 -9.07 12.55
N SER A 363 36.32 -8.05 13.40
CA SER A 363 37.14 -8.01 14.63
C SER A 363 36.35 -8.33 15.89
N ASN A 364 35.06 -8.63 15.75
CA ASN A 364 34.12 -8.84 16.85
C ASN A 364 33.40 -10.21 16.73
N VAL A 365 33.98 -11.15 15.98
CA VAL A 365 33.50 -12.54 15.92
C VAL A 365 33.57 -13.14 17.34
N GLY A 366 32.49 -13.81 17.75
CA GLY A 366 32.30 -14.35 19.10
C GLY A 366 31.67 -13.36 20.09
N ARG A 367 31.57 -12.06 19.76
CA ARG A 367 30.80 -11.09 20.57
C ARG A 367 29.33 -11.12 20.19
N ARG A 368 28.46 -10.66 21.08
CA ARG A 368 27.03 -10.50 20.79
C ARG A 368 26.76 -9.15 20.15
N MET A 369 25.78 -9.14 19.26
CA MET A 369 25.26 -7.96 18.58
C MET A 369 23.78 -7.85 18.91
N GLY A 370 23.39 -6.67 19.40
CA GLY A 370 22.01 -6.32 19.67
C GLY A 370 21.36 -5.69 18.45
N VAL A 371 20.14 -6.13 18.18
CA VAL A 371 19.21 -5.45 17.26
C VAL A 371 18.23 -4.66 18.10
N LEU A 372 18.39 -3.34 18.10
CA LEU A 372 17.53 -2.41 18.83
C LEU A 372 16.39 -1.94 17.92
N PHE A 373 15.17 -2.11 18.39
CA PHE A 373 13.95 -1.61 17.78
C PHE A 373 13.49 -0.36 18.48
N ILE A 374 13.38 0.71 17.71
CA ILE A 374 12.97 2.03 18.16
C ILE A 374 11.61 2.30 17.55
N GLU A 375 10.60 2.42 18.39
CA GLU A 375 9.22 2.72 18.01
C GLU A 375 8.80 4.06 18.61
N TYR A 376 8.25 4.95 17.79
CA TYR A 376 7.64 6.18 18.28
C TYR A 376 6.13 5.96 18.40
N LYS A 377 5.63 6.04 19.64
CA LYS A 377 4.22 5.96 19.96
C LYS A 377 3.68 7.34 20.28
N THR A 378 2.43 7.59 19.89
CA THR A 378 1.70 8.79 20.30
C THR A 378 0.68 8.39 21.36
N ARG A 379 0.84 8.91 22.58
CA ARG A 379 -0.18 8.81 23.63
C ARG A 379 -0.99 10.09 23.64
N LEU A 380 -2.30 9.96 23.74
CA LEU A 380 -3.21 11.10 23.85
C LEU A 380 -3.34 11.46 25.33
N ASP A 381 -2.66 12.51 25.77
CA ASP A 381 -2.83 13.04 27.11
C ASP A 381 -4.14 13.83 27.15
N ARG A 382 -5.04 13.44 28.05
CA ARG A 382 -6.29 14.16 28.29
C ARG A 382 -6.07 15.12 29.43
N THR A 383 -6.09 16.41 29.12
CA THR A 383 -5.99 17.48 30.13
C THR A 383 -7.26 18.31 30.09
N THR A 384 -7.82 18.61 31.25
CA THR A 384 -8.98 19.51 31.33
C THR A 384 -8.44 20.94 31.31
N ASN A 385 -8.85 21.73 30.32
CA ASN A 385 -8.50 23.15 30.30
C ASN A 385 -9.22 23.90 31.43
N ALA A 386 -8.83 25.15 31.70
CA ALA A 386 -9.42 25.97 32.75
C ALA A 386 -10.94 26.25 32.57
N ALA A 387 -11.49 25.94 31.38
CA ALA A 387 -12.91 26.06 31.05
C ALA A 387 -13.72 24.75 31.29
N GLY A 388 -13.08 23.67 31.76
CA GLY A 388 -13.75 22.39 32.00
C GLY A 388 -13.91 21.50 30.76
N GLU A 389 -13.30 21.87 29.62
CA GLU A 389 -13.31 21.09 28.39
C GLU A 389 -12.10 20.14 28.36
N GLU A 390 -12.30 18.89 27.95
CA GLU A 390 -11.20 17.96 27.74
C GLU A 390 -10.41 18.35 26.48
N VAL A 391 -9.18 18.82 26.67
CA VAL A 391 -8.20 19.03 25.61
C VAL A 391 -7.33 17.79 25.51
N VAL A 392 -7.38 17.17 24.33
CA VAL A 392 -6.56 16.01 24.00
C VAL A 392 -5.28 16.50 23.33
N THR A 393 -4.14 16.40 24.03
CA THR A 393 -2.83 16.75 23.48
C THR A 393 -2.03 15.49 23.16
N PRO A 394 -1.57 15.31 21.91
CA PRO A 394 -0.71 14.18 21.57
C PRO A 394 0.69 14.38 22.17
N ARG A 395 1.15 13.41 22.96
CA ARG A 395 2.51 13.33 23.49
C ARG A 395 3.26 12.17 22.85
N GLN A 396 4.48 12.43 22.36
CA GLN A 396 5.34 11.39 21.81
C GLN A 396 6.07 10.63 22.90
N ILE A 397 6.09 9.31 22.78
CA ILE A 397 6.85 8.39 23.63
C ILE A 397 7.73 7.56 22.70
N VAL A 398 9.02 7.47 23.01
CA VAL A 398 9.96 6.62 22.27
C VAL A 398 10.19 5.36 23.08
N GLU A 399 9.77 4.22 22.55
CA GLU A 399 10.10 2.91 23.11
C GLU A 399 11.31 2.33 22.38
N LYS A 400 12.34 1.95 23.15
CA LYS A 400 13.53 1.30 22.63
C LYS A 400 13.63 -0.09 23.26
N LYS A 401 13.47 -1.15 22.45
CA LYS A 401 13.50 -2.54 22.92
C LYS A 401 14.45 -3.38 22.08
N VAL A 402 15.16 -4.31 22.71
CA VAL A 402 16.03 -5.26 22.00
C VAL A 402 15.18 -6.39 21.45
N ILE A 403 15.20 -6.59 20.13
CA ILE A 403 14.53 -7.73 19.50
C ILE A 403 15.37 -8.99 19.63
N SER A 404 16.69 -8.86 19.40
CA SER A 404 17.58 -10.02 19.37
C SER A 404 18.96 -9.61 19.87
N LEU A 405 19.58 -10.50 20.66
CA LEU A 405 20.95 -10.39 21.14
C LEU A 405 21.72 -11.66 20.75
N ALA A 406 22.27 -11.65 19.54
CA ALA A 406 22.83 -12.83 18.90
C ALA A 406 24.35 -12.78 18.82
N THR A 407 25.01 -13.92 18.96
CA THR A 407 26.46 -14.04 18.82
C THR A 407 26.88 -13.96 17.35
N ILE A 408 27.85 -13.10 17.04
CA ILE A 408 28.45 -12.98 15.72
C ILE A 408 29.28 -14.24 15.45
N GLN A 409 28.81 -15.11 14.55
CA GLN A 409 29.50 -16.37 14.22
C GLN A 409 30.62 -16.19 13.18
N SER A 410 30.49 -15.19 12.30
CA SER A 410 31.45 -14.87 11.25
C SER A 410 31.43 -13.38 10.92
N ALA A 411 32.41 -12.90 10.15
CA ALA A 411 32.32 -11.59 9.55
C ALA A 411 31.06 -11.52 8.67
N LEU A 412 30.16 -10.58 8.98
CA LEU A 412 28.90 -10.39 8.26
C LEU A 412 29.10 -9.40 7.12
N GLY A 413 28.71 -9.79 5.91
CA GLY A 413 28.82 -8.96 4.71
C GLY A 413 27.52 -8.20 4.40
N VAL A 414 27.15 -8.23 3.12
CA VAL A 414 25.91 -7.62 2.62
C VAL A 414 24.67 -8.40 3.07
N GLN A 415 24.81 -9.71 3.32
CA GLN A 415 23.71 -10.59 3.70
C GLN A 415 23.95 -11.18 5.08
N PHE A 416 22.92 -11.16 5.93
CA PHE A 416 22.90 -11.84 7.22
C PHE A 416 21.46 -12.16 7.60
N ARG A 417 21.26 -12.90 8.70
CA ARG A 417 19.94 -13.29 9.18
C ARG A 417 19.75 -12.92 10.64
N ILE A 418 18.53 -12.54 11.02
CA ILE A 418 18.09 -12.37 12.40
C ILE A 418 17.30 -13.62 12.80
N THR A 419 17.70 -14.25 13.90
CA THR A 419 17.05 -15.43 14.50
C THR A 419 16.55 -15.09 15.91
N GLY A 420 15.80 -16.01 16.52
CA GLY A 420 15.23 -15.85 17.86
C GLY A 420 13.96 -15.00 17.91
N LEU A 421 13.15 -15.07 16.85
CA LEU A 421 11.84 -14.41 16.81
C LEU A 421 10.77 -15.35 17.39
N ASP A 422 9.78 -14.81 18.09
CA ASP A 422 8.82 -15.62 18.85
C ASP A 422 7.85 -16.36 17.92
N ASN A 423 7.45 -15.74 16.81
CA ASN A 423 6.52 -16.33 15.85
C ASN A 423 6.68 -15.80 14.41
N VAL A 424 6.00 -16.47 13.47
CA VAL A 424 6.02 -16.17 12.03
C VAL A 424 5.42 -14.79 11.70
N ALA A 425 4.40 -14.37 12.44
CA ALA A 425 3.74 -13.08 12.22
C ALA A 425 4.69 -11.92 12.57
N GLU A 426 5.42 -12.04 13.69
CA GLU A 426 6.45 -11.08 14.08
C GLU A 426 7.59 -11.03 13.07
N ALA A 427 8.06 -12.17 12.57
CA ALA A 427 9.09 -12.20 11.54
C ALA A 427 8.63 -11.55 10.23
N SER A 428 7.37 -11.75 9.85
CA SER A 428 6.78 -11.12 8.67
C SER A 428 6.63 -9.61 8.84
N GLU A 429 6.18 -9.15 10.02
CA GLU A 429 6.07 -7.74 10.38
C GLU A 429 7.44 -7.06 10.38
N LEU A 430 8.44 -7.68 11.00
CA LEU A 430 9.81 -7.17 11.03
C LEU A 430 10.39 -7.07 9.61
N ALA A 431 10.21 -8.10 8.79
CA ALA A 431 10.67 -8.11 7.40
C ALA A 431 9.98 -7.01 6.56
N LEU A 432 8.67 -6.79 6.76
CA LEU A 432 7.93 -5.70 6.13
C LEU A 432 8.50 -4.33 6.51
N LEU A 433 8.68 -4.08 7.81
CA LEU A 433 9.20 -2.81 8.30
C LEU A 433 10.61 -2.54 7.76
N LEU A 434 11.47 -3.57 7.73
CA LEU A 434 12.81 -3.53 7.15
C LEU A 434 12.82 -3.23 5.64
N ARG A 435 11.97 -3.91 4.85
CA ARG A 435 11.86 -3.65 3.40
C ARG A 435 11.38 -2.26 3.09
N SER A 436 10.49 -1.73 3.94
CA SER A 436 9.86 -0.44 3.70
C SER A 436 10.83 0.73 3.82
N GLY A 437 11.94 0.53 4.51
CA GLY A 437 12.97 1.53 4.79
C GLY A 437 12.74 2.29 6.10
N ALA A 438 13.82 2.91 6.59
CA ALA A 438 13.78 3.78 7.75
C ALA A 438 13.20 5.16 7.38
N LEU A 439 12.42 5.72 8.30
CA LEU A 439 11.94 7.10 8.20
C LEU A 439 13.09 8.06 8.54
N ALA A 440 13.21 9.14 7.77
CA ALA A 440 14.17 10.21 8.06
C ALA A 440 13.83 10.94 9.36
N ALA A 441 12.54 11.11 9.63
CA ALA A 441 12.02 11.70 10.86
C ALA A 441 10.73 11.01 11.30
N PRO A 442 10.38 11.04 12.60
CA PRO A 442 9.09 10.56 13.09
C PRO A 442 7.92 11.24 12.37
N MET A 443 6.79 10.55 12.27
CA MET A 443 5.54 11.11 11.77
C MET A 443 4.39 10.77 12.70
N TYR A 444 3.39 11.64 12.73
CA TYR A 444 2.17 11.41 13.50
C TYR A 444 0.93 11.77 12.68
N PHE A 445 -0.19 11.14 13.00
CA PHE A 445 -1.47 11.42 12.34
C PHE A 445 -2.04 12.73 12.88
N VAL A 446 -2.24 13.70 11.99
CA VAL A 446 -2.94 14.96 12.27
C VAL A 446 -4.43 14.79 12.04
N GLU A 447 -4.81 14.09 10.97
CA GLU A 447 -6.20 13.80 10.64
C GLU A 447 -6.34 12.35 10.19
N GLU A 448 -7.38 11.67 10.68
CA GLU A 448 -7.82 10.36 10.20
C GLU A 448 -9.28 10.50 9.80
N ARG A 449 -9.57 10.33 8.51
CA ARG A 449 -10.93 10.31 7.99
C ARG A 449 -11.13 9.01 7.21
N THR A 450 -12.09 8.20 7.65
CA THR A 450 -12.62 7.16 6.77
C THR A 450 -13.58 7.83 5.79
N ILE A 451 -13.29 7.72 4.50
CA ILE A 451 -14.21 8.09 3.46
C ILE A 451 -15.18 6.94 3.35
N GLY A 452 -16.37 7.13 3.93
CA GLY A 452 -17.43 6.14 3.87
C GLY A 452 -17.84 5.88 2.41
N PRO A 453 -18.36 4.70 2.08
CA PRO A 453 -18.81 4.39 0.74
C PRO A 453 -19.96 5.29 0.27
N SER A 454 -20.60 6.09 1.12
CA SER A 454 -21.80 6.86 0.78
C SER A 454 -21.63 7.81 -0.42
N LEU A 455 -20.51 8.57 -0.47
CA LEU A 455 -20.20 9.42 -1.63
C LEU A 455 -19.90 8.61 -2.90
N GLY A 456 -19.30 7.42 -2.75
CA GLY A 456 -19.06 6.51 -3.86
C GLY A 456 -20.29 5.72 -4.28
N ALA A 457 -21.22 5.43 -3.37
CA ALA A 457 -22.40 4.62 -3.57
C ALA A 457 -23.40 5.34 -4.48
N GLU A 458 -23.55 6.66 -4.33
CA GLU A 458 -24.33 7.46 -5.27
C GLU A 458 -23.72 7.42 -6.67
N ASN A 459 -22.40 7.59 -6.78
CA ASN A 459 -21.69 7.50 -8.06
C ASN A 459 -21.79 6.10 -8.69
N ILE A 460 -21.72 5.03 -7.89
CA ILE A 460 -21.96 3.66 -8.34
C ILE A 460 -23.40 3.52 -8.83
N ALA A 461 -24.39 4.00 -8.07
CA ALA A 461 -25.80 3.86 -8.45
C ALA A 461 -26.10 4.58 -9.77
N VAL A 462 -25.62 5.83 -9.92
CA VAL A 462 -25.76 6.60 -11.16
C VAL A 462 -24.98 5.97 -12.30
N GLY A 463 -23.76 5.47 -12.04
CA GLY A 463 -22.94 4.78 -13.04
C GLY A 463 -23.57 3.48 -13.55
N VAL A 464 -24.05 2.63 -12.64
CA VAL A 464 -24.76 1.39 -12.96
C VAL A 464 -26.06 1.70 -13.71
N LEU A 465 -26.83 2.71 -13.28
CA LEU A 465 -28.04 3.15 -13.98
C LEU A 465 -27.71 3.62 -15.41
N SER A 466 -26.63 4.37 -15.58
CA SER A 466 -26.17 4.84 -16.90
C SER A 466 -25.80 3.67 -17.82
N VAL A 467 -25.09 2.66 -17.31
CA VAL A 467 -24.79 1.42 -18.04
C VAL A 467 -26.07 0.68 -18.41
N GLN A 468 -27.02 0.53 -17.48
CA GLN A 468 -28.29 -0.14 -17.72
C GLN A 468 -29.13 0.55 -18.79
N ILE A 469 -29.24 1.89 -18.75
CA ILE A 469 -29.98 2.67 -19.75
C ILE A 469 -29.30 2.56 -21.12
N ALA A 470 -27.98 2.76 -21.18
CA ALA A 470 -27.23 2.65 -22.44
C ALA A 470 -27.37 1.25 -23.05
N PHE A 471 -27.25 0.21 -22.22
CA PHE A 471 -27.43 -1.18 -22.61
C PHE A 471 -28.85 -1.43 -23.12
N ALA A 472 -29.89 -1.00 -22.40
CA ALA A 472 -31.29 -1.17 -22.82
C ALA A 472 -31.61 -0.49 -24.15
N LEU A 473 -31.16 0.76 -24.34
CA LEU A 473 -31.36 1.49 -25.60
C LEU A 473 -30.69 0.80 -26.79
N VAL A 474 -29.47 0.31 -26.59
CA VAL A 474 -28.73 -0.48 -27.57
C VAL A 474 -29.48 -1.78 -27.92
N LEU A 475 -29.95 -2.53 -26.93
CA LEU A 475 -30.67 -3.78 -27.16
C LEU A 475 -31.95 -3.55 -27.98
N ILE A 476 -32.70 -2.49 -27.65
CA ILE A 476 -33.93 -2.10 -28.37
C ILE A 476 -33.59 -1.73 -29.81
N PHE A 477 -32.57 -0.90 -30.03
CA PHE A 477 -32.15 -0.48 -31.37
C PHE A 477 -31.74 -1.69 -32.23
N MET A 478 -30.90 -2.59 -31.70
CA MET A 478 -30.44 -3.76 -32.41
C MET A 478 -31.59 -4.72 -32.75
N LEU A 479 -32.53 -4.91 -31.83
CA LEU A 479 -33.71 -5.74 -32.07
C LEU A 479 -34.63 -5.11 -33.14
N ALA A 480 -34.88 -3.81 -33.07
CA ALA A 480 -35.77 -3.10 -33.98
C ALA A 480 -35.20 -3.05 -35.42
N TYR A 481 -33.90 -2.74 -35.55
CA TYR A 481 -33.27 -2.56 -36.85
C TYR A 481 -32.83 -3.88 -37.50
N TYR A 482 -32.21 -4.79 -36.73
CA TYR A 482 -31.60 -6.03 -37.25
C TYR A 482 -32.39 -7.32 -36.94
N LYS A 483 -33.53 -7.22 -36.24
CA LYS A 483 -34.46 -8.34 -35.98
C LYS A 483 -33.75 -9.58 -35.42
N VAL A 484 -33.67 -10.67 -36.19
CA VAL A 484 -33.10 -11.95 -35.75
C VAL A 484 -31.58 -11.86 -35.55
N PHE A 485 -30.88 -11.11 -36.41
CA PHE A 485 -29.46 -10.81 -36.20
C PHE A 485 -29.24 -9.87 -35.01
N GLY A 486 -30.23 -9.00 -34.74
CA GLY A 486 -30.29 -8.21 -33.52
C GLY A 486 -30.27 -9.05 -32.25
N ILE A 487 -31.02 -10.16 -32.21
CA ILE A 487 -31.00 -11.10 -31.06
C ILE A 487 -29.60 -11.71 -30.86
N ALA A 488 -28.93 -12.10 -31.95
CA ALA A 488 -27.58 -12.65 -31.88
C ALA A 488 -26.56 -11.62 -31.33
N ALA A 489 -26.66 -10.38 -31.79
CA ALA A 489 -25.83 -9.28 -31.28
C ALA A 489 -26.11 -8.98 -29.80
N ASN A 490 -27.38 -8.99 -29.40
CA ASN A 490 -27.79 -8.74 -28.01
C ASN A 490 -27.24 -9.80 -27.04
N ILE A 491 -27.27 -11.09 -27.41
CA ILE A 491 -26.68 -12.16 -26.62
C ILE A 491 -25.15 -12.00 -26.57
N ALA A 492 -24.50 -11.70 -27.69
CA ALA A 492 -23.06 -11.47 -27.73
C ALA A 492 -22.64 -10.28 -26.85
N LEU A 493 -23.43 -9.21 -26.84
CA LEU A 493 -23.22 -8.03 -25.99
C LEU A 493 -23.39 -8.36 -24.50
N ALA A 494 -24.41 -9.13 -24.13
CA ALA A 494 -24.60 -9.57 -22.74
C ALA A 494 -23.41 -10.42 -22.26
N VAL A 495 -22.96 -11.35 -23.10
CA VAL A 495 -21.76 -12.17 -22.84
C VAL A 495 -20.50 -11.29 -22.75
N ASN A 496 -20.41 -10.21 -23.52
CA ASN A 496 -19.28 -9.28 -23.47
C ASN A 496 -19.16 -8.61 -22.10
N VAL A 497 -20.26 -8.14 -21.52
CA VAL A 497 -20.26 -7.52 -20.19
C VAL A 497 -19.84 -8.53 -19.11
N VAL A 498 -20.33 -9.77 -19.19
CA VAL A 498 -19.92 -10.84 -18.26
C VAL A 498 -18.43 -11.17 -18.39
N LEU A 499 -17.92 -11.26 -19.62
CA LEU A 499 -16.49 -11.48 -19.88
C LEU A 499 -15.62 -10.34 -19.36
N LEU A 500 -16.05 -9.09 -19.56
CA LEU A 500 -15.34 -7.92 -19.04
C LEU A 500 -15.25 -7.99 -17.51
N ALA A 501 -16.37 -8.23 -16.83
CA ALA A 501 -16.40 -8.36 -15.37
C ALA A 501 -15.53 -9.52 -14.86
N ALA A 502 -15.55 -10.66 -15.54
CA ALA A 502 -14.71 -11.81 -15.21
C ALA A 502 -13.22 -11.51 -15.38
N CYS A 503 -12.83 -10.86 -16.49
CA CYS A 503 -11.44 -10.46 -16.74
C CYS A 503 -10.95 -9.45 -15.70
N MET A 504 -11.79 -8.48 -15.31
CA MET A 504 -11.43 -7.52 -14.25
C MET A 504 -11.22 -8.20 -12.90
N SER A 505 -12.12 -9.12 -12.53
CA SER A 505 -12.00 -9.94 -11.32
C SER A 505 -10.72 -10.78 -11.32
N MET A 506 -10.47 -11.53 -12.39
CA MET A 506 -9.33 -12.44 -12.51
C MET A 506 -7.98 -11.73 -12.47
N LEU A 507 -7.89 -10.52 -13.05
CA LEU A 507 -6.67 -9.71 -13.03
C LEU A 507 -6.54 -8.86 -11.75
N GLY A 508 -7.56 -8.84 -10.89
CA GLY A 508 -7.61 -7.94 -9.73
C GLY A 508 -7.58 -6.46 -10.12
N ALA A 509 -8.08 -6.12 -11.31
CA ALA A 509 -8.11 -4.76 -11.81
C ALA A 509 -9.10 -3.90 -11.02
N THR A 510 -8.72 -2.65 -10.76
CA THR A 510 -9.54 -1.69 -10.03
C THR A 510 -10.57 -1.03 -10.94
N LEU A 511 -11.84 -1.09 -10.60
CA LEU A 511 -12.91 -0.33 -11.22
C LEU A 511 -12.99 1.07 -10.56
N THR A 512 -12.83 2.12 -11.35
CA THR A 512 -12.98 3.52 -10.93
C THR A 512 -14.19 4.16 -11.61
N LEU A 513 -14.58 5.37 -11.23
CA LEU A 513 -15.68 6.08 -11.89
C LEU A 513 -15.39 6.32 -13.40
N PRO A 514 -14.18 6.78 -13.80
CA PRO A 514 -13.79 6.73 -15.21
C PRO A 514 -13.81 5.32 -15.80
N GLY A 515 -13.43 4.29 -15.04
CA GLY A 515 -13.56 2.90 -15.46
C GLY A 515 -14.99 2.50 -15.87
N ILE A 516 -16.01 2.97 -15.14
CA ILE A 516 -17.42 2.77 -15.52
C ILE A 516 -17.72 3.46 -16.86
N ALA A 517 -17.20 4.67 -17.10
CA ALA A 517 -17.33 5.33 -18.40
C ALA A 517 -16.63 4.53 -19.52
N GLY A 518 -15.51 3.88 -19.21
CA GLY A 518 -14.85 2.90 -20.08
C GLY A 518 -15.76 1.73 -20.44
N ILE A 519 -16.47 1.16 -19.46
CA ILE A 519 -17.47 0.11 -19.70
C ILE A 519 -18.58 0.62 -20.62
N VAL A 520 -19.16 1.79 -20.36
CA VAL A 520 -20.20 2.39 -21.22
C VAL A 520 -19.70 2.56 -22.67
N LEU A 521 -18.48 3.08 -22.83
CA LEU A 521 -17.85 3.26 -24.15
C LEU A 521 -17.65 1.91 -24.86
N THR A 522 -17.17 0.89 -24.14
CA THR A 522 -16.97 -0.46 -24.70
C THR A 522 -18.27 -1.14 -25.09
N VAL A 523 -19.37 -0.91 -24.36
CA VAL A 523 -20.71 -1.40 -24.74
C VAL A 523 -21.12 -0.79 -26.09
N GLY A 524 -20.89 0.50 -26.31
CA GLY A 524 -21.16 1.15 -27.60
C GLY A 524 -20.32 0.57 -28.74
N MET A 525 -19.00 0.46 -28.55
CA MET A 525 -18.08 -0.08 -29.57
C MET A 525 -18.31 -1.57 -29.87
N ALA A 526 -18.69 -2.37 -28.86
CA ALA A 526 -19.00 -3.78 -29.05
C ALA A 526 -20.18 -4.02 -30.01
N VAL A 527 -21.11 -3.07 -30.09
CA VAL A 527 -22.23 -3.11 -31.02
C VAL A 527 -21.79 -2.75 -32.42
N ASP A 528 -20.89 -1.77 -32.56
CA ASP A 528 -20.39 -1.29 -33.86
C ASP A 528 -19.75 -2.41 -34.68
N ALA A 529 -18.97 -3.29 -34.04
CA ALA A 529 -18.42 -4.48 -34.68
C ALA A 529 -19.52 -5.40 -35.27
N ASN A 530 -20.63 -5.60 -34.55
CA ASN A 530 -21.76 -6.37 -35.06
C ASN A 530 -22.49 -5.64 -36.19
N VAL A 531 -22.63 -4.31 -36.10
CA VAL A 531 -23.21 -3.45 -37.15
C VAL A 531 -22.41 -3.55 -38.45
N LEU A 532 -21.07 -3.47 -38.39
CA LEU A 532 -20.18 -3.62 -39.55
C LEU A 532 -20.31 -5.00 -40.21
N ILE A 533 -20.42 -6.06 -39.41
CA ILE A 533 -20.65 -7.41 -39.93
C ILE A 533 -22.01 -7.47 -40.65
N PHE A 534 -23.06 -6.95 -40.02
CA PHE A 534 -24.42 -7.04 -40.56
C PHE A 534 -24.62 -6.19 -41.80
N SER A 535 -24.03 -4.99 -41.85
CA SER A 535 -24.04 -4.14 -43.04
C SER A 535 -23.30 -4.79 -44.19
N ARG A 536 -22.15 -5.42 -43.93
CA ARG A 536 -21.42 -6.18 -44.96
C ARG A 536 -22.22 -7.36 -45.47
N ILE A 537 -22.90 -8.11 -44.59
CA ILE A 537 -23.80 -9.19 -45.01
C ILE A 537 -24.94 -8.66 -45.89
N LYS A 538 -25.54 -7.50 -45.55
CA LYS A 538 -26.58 -6.85 -46.36
C LYS A 538 -26.05 -6.47 -47.75
N GLU A 539 -24.84 -5.93 -47.83
CA GLU A 539 -24.18 -5.55 -49.09
C GLU A 539 -23.92 -6.79 -49.97
N GLU A 540 -23.39 -7.88 -49.41
CA GLU A 540 -23.16 -9.12 -50.15
C GLU A 540 -24.46 -9.77 -50.63
N LEU A 541 -25.54 -9.70 -49.83
CA LEU A 541 -26.88 -10.14 -50.25
C LEU A 541 -27.43 -9.29 -51.40
N ALA A 542 -27.23 -7.97 -51.34
CA ALA A 542 -27.65 -7.05 -52.40
C ALA A 542 -26.88 -7.29 -53.71
N ASN A 543 -25.61 -7.71 -53.61
CA ASN A 543 -24.77 -8.13 -54.73
C ASN A 543 -25.14 -9.52 -55.29
N GLY A 544 -26.20 -10.17 -54.76
CA GLY A 544 -26.75 -11.42 -55.30
C GLY A 544 -26.08 -12.69 -54.78
N LEU A 545 -25.23 -12.62 -53.75
CA LEU A 545 -24.64 -13.83 -53.16
C LEU A 545 -25.70 -14.66 -52.44
N PRO A 546 -25.64 -16.01 -52.55
CA PRO A 546 -26.50 -16.89 -51.77
C PRO A 546 -26.35 -16.65 -50.27
N THR A 547 -27.44 -16.74 -49.52
CA THR A 547 -27.52 -16.39 -48.08
C THR A 547 -26.37 -16.94 -47.22
N GLN A 548 -26.01 -18.21 -47.36
CA GLN A 548 -24.92 -18.81 -46.57
C GLN A 548 -23.54 -18.27 -46.96
N SER A 549 -23.34 -18.01 -48.26
CA SER A 549 -22.09 -17.44 -48.77
C SER A 549 -21.96 -15.98 -48.39
N ALA A 550 -23.06 -15.20 -48.42
CA ALA A 550 -23.09 -13.81 -47.99
C ALA A 550 -22.77 -13.66 -46.50
N ILE A 551 -23.30 -14.54 -45.63
CA ILE A 551 -22.96 -14.56 -44.20
C ILE A 551 -21.46 -14.84 -44.01
N ASN A 552 -20.92 -15.86 -44.68
CA ASN A 552 -19.50 -16.20 -44.54
C ASN A 552 -18.58 -15.07 -45.04
N ALA A 553 -18.87 -14.54 -46.23
CA ALA A 553 -18.13 -13.43 -46.82
C ALA A 553 -18.23 -12.15 -45.97
N GLY A 554 -19.39 -11.87 -45.36
CA GLY A 554 -19.57 -10.74 -44.47
C GLY A 554 -18.68 -10.82 -43.23
N TYR A 555 -18.63 -11.96 -42.54
CA TYR A 555 -17.74 -12.16 -41.39
C TYR A 555 -16.25 -12.12 -41.77
N GLU A 556 -15.88 -12.67 -42.93
CA GLU A 556 -14.49 -12.70 -43.39
C GLU A 556 -13.97 -11.32 -43.80
N ARG A 557 -14.78 -10.53 -44.52
CA ARG A 557 -14.42 -9.17 -44.96
C ARG A 557 -14.48 -8.16 -43.83
N ALA A 558 -15.47 -8.24 -42.95
CA ALA A 558 -15.58 -7.32 -41.83
C ALA A 558 -14.48 -7.53 -40.78
N PHE A 559 -13.88 -8.73 -40.71
CA PHE A 559 -12.83 -9.07 -39.74
C PHE A 559 -11.65 -8.10 -39.78
N THR A 560 -11.12 -7.78 -40.96
CA THR A 560 -9.95 -6.90 -41.10
C THR A 560 -10.26 -5.49 -40.62
N THR A 561 -11.42 -4.94 -41.00
CA THR A 561 -11.84 -3.61 -40.57
C THR A 561 -12.07 -3.52 -39.06
N ILE A 562 -12.69 -4.54 -38.46
CA ILE A 562 -12.91 -4.61 -37.01
C ILE A 562 -11.58 -4.72 -36.27
N LEU A 563 -10.66 -5.53 -36.80
CA LEU A 563 -9.33 -5.71 -36.21
C LEU A 563 -8.53 -4.40 -36.26
N ASP A 564 -8.51 -3.71 -37.39
CA ASP A 564 -7.77 -2.45 -37.56
C ASP A 564 -8.31 -1.35 -36.63
N ALA A 565 -9.63 -1.20 -36.55
CA ALA A 565 -10.28 -0.24 -35.66
C ALA A 565 -9.95 -0.53 -34.18
N ASN A 566 -10.10 -1.78 -33.74
CA ASN A 566 -9.85 -2.17 -32.35
C ASN A 566 -8.36 -2.11 -31.97
N ILE A 567 -7.45 -2.48 -32.86
CA ILE A 567 -6.00 -2.35 -32.62
C ILE A 567 -5.63 -0.88 -32.42
N THR A 568 -6.17 0.02 -33.24
CA THR A 568 -5.91 1.46 -33.11
C THR A 568 -6.35 1.98 -31.74
N THR A 569 -7.55 1.61 -31.28
CA THR A 569 -8.05 2.00 -29.95
C THR A 569 -7.27 1.31 -28.82
N LEU A 570 -6.83 0.06 -29.01
CA LEU A 570 -6.01 -0.64 -28.03
C LEU A 570 -4.65 0.04 -27.84
N ILE A 571 -4.02 0.56 -28.90
CA ILE A 571 -2.78 1.34 -28.81
C ILE A 571 -3.00 2.59 -27.94
N VAL A 572 -4.12 3.31 -28.14
CA VAL A 572 -4.47 4.47 -27.29
C VAL A 572 -4.64 4.05 -25.84
N ALA A 573 -5.32 2.94 -25.58
CA ALA A 573 -5.51 2.44 -24.22
C ALA A 573 -4.17 2.06 -23.56
N VAL A 574 -3.25 1.44 -24.30
CA VAL A 574 -1.89 1.12 -23.80
C VAL A 574 -1.10 2.39 -23.47
N ILE A 575 -1.19 3.44 -24.30
CA ILE A 575 -0.55 4.73 -24.03
C ILE A 575 -1.14 5.38 -22.77
N LEU A 576 -2.46 5.38 -22.63
CA LEU A 576 -3.14 5.90 -21.43
C LEU A 576 -2.77 5.12 -20.17
N TYR A 577 -2.57 3.81 -20.27
CA TYR A 577 -2.11 2.99 -19.14
C TYR A 577 -0.66 3.30 -18.74
N ALA A 578 0.23 3.49 -19.72
CA ALA A 578 1.64 3.73 -19.50
C ALA A 578 1.91 5.12 -18.89
N ILE A 579 1.20 6.15 -19.36
CA ILE A 579 1.45 7.56 -18.99
C ILE A 579 0.43 8.08 -17.96
N GLY A 580 -0.80 7.57 -17.97
CA GLY A 580 -1.87 8.02 -17.09
C GLY A 580 -1.59 7.75 -15.61
N THR A 581 -2.30 8.46 -14.73
CA THR A 581 -2.22 8.29 -13.27
C THR A 581 -3.60 7.98 -12.69
N GLY A 582 -3.62 7.18 -11.61
CA GLY A 582 -4.82 6.82 -10.86
C GLY A 582 -6.03 6.49 -11.74
N PRO A 583 -7.11 7.30 -11.73
CA PRO A 583 -8.34 6.99 -12.46
C PRO A 583 -8.19 6.79 -13.97
N VAL A 584 -7.21 7.44 -14.61
CA VAL A 584 -6.96 7.28 -16.06
C VAL A 584 -6.42 5.89 -16.38
N LYS A 585 -5.62 5.30 -15.49
CA LYS A 585 -5.15 3.90 -15.63
C LYS A 585 -6.33 2.93 -15.52
N GLY A 586 -7.22 3.13 -14.55
CA GLY A 586 -8.46 2.36 -14.42
C GLY A 586 -9.32 2.40 -15.69
N PHE A 587 -9.52 3.61 -16.26
CA PHE A 587 -10.17 3.76 -17.56
C PHE A 587 -9.45 2.99 -18.68
N ALA A 588 -8.12 3.12 -18.78
CA ALA A 588 -7.33 2.44 -19.79
C ALA A 588 -7.42 0.90 -19.71
N VAL A 589 -7.43 0.34 -18.49
CA VAL A 589 -7.57 -1.12 -18.27
C VAL A 589 -8.96 -1.59 -18.69
N THR A 590 -10.02 -0.92 -18.24
CA THR A 590 -11.40 -1.27 -18.62
C THR A 590 -11.61 -1.18 -20.14
N LEU A 591 -11.08 -0.14 -20.78
CA LEU A 591 -11.12 0.03 -22.22
C LEU A 591 -10.38 -1.10 -22.96
N SER A 592 -9.14 -1.41 -22.53
CA SER A 592 -8.32 -2.47 -23.14
C SER A 592 -9.01 -3.84 -23.05
N LEU A 593 -9.48 -4.20 -21.85
CA LEU A 593 -10.18 -5.46 -21.63
C LEU A 593 -11.49 -5.52 -22.42
N GLY A 594 -12.28 -4.44 -22.42
CA GLY A 594 -13.53 -4.38 -23.18
C GLY A 594 -13.33 -4.49 -24.68
N ILE A 595 -12.24 -3.96 -25.24
CA ILE A 595 -11.89 -4.15 -26.66
C ILE A 595 -11.57 -5.62 -26.95
N LEU A 596 -10.75 -6.26 -26.11
CA LEU A 596 -10.38 -7.67 -26.29
C LEU A 596 -11.59 -8.60 -26.18
N THR A 597 -12.45 -8.40 -25.18
CA THR A 597 -13.67 -9.20 -24.99
C THR A 597 -14.71 -8.91 -26.07
N SER A 598 -14.82 -7.66 -26.54
CA SER A 598 -15.76 -7.31 -27.60
C SER A 598 -15.34 -7.91 -28.94
N MET A 599 -14.05 -7.94 -29.25
CA MET A 599 -13.52 -8.61 -30.44
C MET A 599 -13.82 -10.12 -30.40
N PHE A 600 -13.61 -10.78 -29.25
CA PHE A 600 -13.97 -12.19 -29.06
C PHE A 600 -15.48 -12.43 -29.28
N THR A 601 -16.33 -11.62 -28.65
CA THR A 601 -17.78 -11.80 -28.72
C THR A 601 -18.36 -11.47 -30.09
N ALA A 602 -17.93 -10.38 -30.72
CA ALA A 602 -18.40 -9.99 -32.04
C ALA A 602 -17.96 -10.98 -33.13
N ILE A 603 -16.76 -11.56 -33.05
CA ILE A 603 -16.21 -12.41 -34.13
C ILE A 603 -16.55 -13.88 -33.93
N MET A 604 -16.47 -14.38 -32.70
CA MET A 604 -16.69 -15.80 -32.41
C MET A 604 -18.10 -16.09 -31.88
N VAL A 605 -18.56 -15.39 -30.85
CA VAL A 605 -19.87 -15.66 -30.23
C VAL A 605 -21.01 -15.30 -31.18
N SER A 606 -21.00 -14.12 -31.79
CA SER A 606 -22.06 -13.72 -32.73
C SER A 606 -22.12 -14.67 -33.94
N ARG A 607 -20.96 -15.12 -34.44
CA ARG A 607 -20.86 -16.06 -35.57
C ARG A 607 -21.36 -17.45 -35.19
N MET A 608 -21.05 -17.93 -33.98
CA MET A 608 -21.59 -19.18 -33.45
C MET A 608 -23.12 -19.13 -33.40
N ILE A 609 -23.70 -18.04 -32.91
CA ILE A 609 -25.16 -17.88 -32.80
C ILE A 609 -25.80 -17.74 -34.19
N ALA A 610 -25.22 -16.94 -35.08
CA ALA A 610 -25.70 -16.80 -36.46
C ALA A 610 -25.69 -18.15 -37.20
N ASN A 611 -24.64 -18.95 -37.00
CA ASN A 611 -24.54 -20.31 -37.52
C ASN A 611 -25.55 -21.25 -36.86
N PHE A 612 -25.79 -21.14 -35.56
CA PHE A 612 -26.82 -21.94 -34.91
C PHE A 612 -28.23 -21.65 -35.46
N ILE A 613 -28.54 -20.39 -35.76
CA ILE A 613 -29.87 -19.98 -36.25
C ILE A 613 -30.06 -20.34 -37.74
N TYR A 614 -29.06 -20.04 -38.58
CA TYR A 614 -29.16 -20.14 -40.04
C TYR A 614 -28.35 -21.29 -40.66
N GLY A 615 -27.43 -21.91 -39.92
CA GLY A 615 -26.52 -22.94 -40.42
C GLY A 615 -27.23 -24.18 -40.94
N GLY A 616 -26.86 -24.61 -42.15
CA GLY A 616 -27.41 -25.81 -42.78
C GLY A 616 -28.87 -25.72 -43.22
N ARG A 617 -29.54 -24.56 -43.07
CA ARG A 617 -30.91 -24.33 -43.54
C ARG A 617 -30.91 -23.60 -44.89
N ASN A 618 -31.76 -24.07 -45.82
CA ASN A 618 -32.05 -23.39 -47.09
C ASN A 618 -33.02 -22.24 -46.83
N VAL A 619 -32.49 -21.09 -46.40
CA VAL A 619 -33.30 -19.92 -46.06
C VAL A 619 -33.37 -19.00 -47.27
N LYS A 620 -34.57 -18.78 -47.82
CA LYS A 620 -34.79 -17.89 -48.98
C LYS A 620 -34.79 -16.39 -48.61
N LYS A 621 -34.92 -16.06 -47.32
CA LYS A 621 -35.00 -14.69 -46.82
C LYS A 621 -34.31 -14.55 -45.47
N VAL A 622 -33.36 -13.62 -45.38
CA VAL A 622 -32.67 -13.26 -44.14
C VAL A 622 -33.42 -12.11 -43.50
N TRP A 623 -33.73 -12.21 -42.20
CA TRP A 623 -34.28 -11.10 -41.43
C TRP A 623 -33.13 -10.36 -40.75
N ILE A 624 -32.52 -9.44 -41.50
CA ILE A 624 -31.39 -8.60 -41.09
C ILE A 624 -31.66 -7.13 -41.38
#